data_AF-A0A2H0TE08-F1
#
_entry.id   AF-A0A2H0TE08-F1
#
_cell.length_a   1.000
_cell.length_b   1.000
_cell.length_c   1.000
_cell.angle_alpha   90.00
_cell.angle_beta   90.00
_cell.angle_gamma   90.00
#
_symmetry.space_group_name_H-M   'P 1'
#
loop_
_entity.id
_entity.type
_entity.pdbx_description
1 polymer ?
#
loop_
_entity_poly.entity_id
_entity_poly.type
_entity_poly.pdbx_seq_one_letter_code
_entity_poly.pdbx_strand_id
1 'polypeptide(L)'
;MCYNHFYIMENTVVFDIETKKEFAEVGGRDFVHKLGISVLAAYTSHDGSYHVFEEHELPKFEEMIKATDLLVGFNIKGFDIPVLQPYTSINLKEIPMLDMMDDVVQGVGFRVSLDNLARTTLNISKSADGLQALQWFREGRIQEVKDYCVQDVKVTKELYQYGKEHGHIKFVSRDAMGEISIPVRWGEDFQGDVFQVLKSALESRKSVEIDYVTKNPQDGGDSRNTRLVDIYALDAATVEGYCHLRRGNRVFKIDRILRAKRTNNDYQLHSDVQSTLL
;
A
#
# COMPACT_ATOMS: atom_id res chain seq x y z
N MET A 1 -3.91 36.96 -11.93
CA MET A 1 -4.51 36.42 -10.69
C MET A 1 -3.91 35.04 -10.49
N CYS A 2 -2.92 34.92 -9.60
CA CYS A 2 -2.34 33.63 -9.25
C CYS A 2 -3.32 32.93 -8.30
N TYR A 3 -3.99 31.88 -8.77
CA TYR A 3 -4.67 30.97 -7.87
C TYR A 3 -3.58 30.18 -7.13
N ASN A 4 -3.29 30.56 -5.89
CA ASN A 4 -2.63 29.67 -4.95
C ASN A 4 -3.61 28.53 -4.70
N HIS A 5 -3.40 27.41 -5.39
CA HIS A 5 -3.94 26.13 -4.96
C HIS A 5 -3.20 25.79 -3.67
N PHE A 6 -3.76 26.18 -2.53
CA PHE A 6 -3.40 25.58 -1.26
C PHE A 6 -3.83 24.11 -1.37
N TYR A 7 -2.91 23.25 -1.81
CA TYR A 7 -3.04 21.83 -1.53
C TYR A 7 -3.06 21.72 -0.01
N ILE A 8 -4.24 21.43 0.57
CA ILE A 8 -4.29 20.95 1.93
C ILE A 8 -3.53 19.62 1.88
N MET A 9 -2.30 19.64 2.37
CA MET A 9 -1.57 18.39 2.55
C MET A 9 -2.37 17.53 3.52
N GLU A 10 -2.78 16.36 3.05
CA GLU A 10 -3.42 15.33 3.87
C GLU A 10 -2.60 15.12 5.16
N ASN A 11 -3.23 15.37 6.30
CA ASN A 11 -2.63 15.17 7.62
C ASN A 11 -2.63 13.67 7.93
N THR A 12 -1.56 13.01 7.50
CA THR A 12 -1.33 11.58 7.67
C THR A 12 -0.57 11.31 8.96
N VAL A 13 -1.06 10.36 9.75
CA VAL A 13 -0.32 9.80 10.88
C VAL A 13 0.08 8.37 10.54
N VAL A 14 1.40 8.10 10.52
CA VAL A 14 1.94 6.74 10.42
C VAL A 14 2.28 6.27 11.82
N PHE A 15 1.82 5.10 12.24
CA PHE A 15 2.07 4.64 13.61
C PHE A 15 2.26 3.12 13.70
N ASP A 16 2.81 2.70 14.83
CA ASP A 16 3.03 1.31 15.21
C ASP A 16 2.92 1.16 16.73
N ILE A 17 2.56 -0.04 17.20
CA ILE A 17 2.37 -0.35 18.63
C ILE A 17 3.20 -1.55 19.05
N GLU A 18 3.96 -1.35 20.13
CA GLU A 18 4.52 -2.42 20.93
C GLU A 18 3.62 -2.75 22.11
N THR A 19 3.54 -4.04 22.44
CA THR A 19 2.62 -4.55 23.46
C THR A 19 3.34 -4.94 24.76
N LYS A 20 2.57 -5.07 25.84
CA LYS A 20 3.09 -5.51 27.15
C LYS A 20 3.11 -7.03 27.32
N LYS A 21 2.24 -7.71 26.59
CA LYS A 21 1.96 -9.14 26.74
C LYS A 21 1.96 -9.81 25.37
N GLU A 22 2.29 -11.10 25.35
CA GLU A 22 2.11 -11.93 24.16
C GLU A 22 0.69 -12.51 24.10
N PHE A 23 0.28 -13.01 22.92
CA PHE A 23 -1.05 -13.60 22.73
C PHE A 23 -1.36 -14.74 23.71
N ALA A 24 -0.36 -15.54 24.09
CA ALA A 24 -0.55 -16.66 25.01
C ALA A 24 -0.98 -16.19 26.41
N GLU A 25 -0.52 -15.01 26.85
CA GLU A 25 -0.83 -14.45 28.17
C GLU A 25 -2.27 -13.92 28.27
N VAL A 26 -2.91 -13.61 27.14
CA VAL A 26 -4.28 -13.06 27.10
C VAL A 26 -5.33 -14.09 26.68
N GLY A 27 -4.92 -15.33 26.39
CA GLY A 27 -5.79 -16.41 25.96
C GLY A 27 -5.98 -16.51 24.44
N GLY A 28 -5.06 -15.93 23.65
CA GLY A 28 -5.05 -16.03 22.19
C GLY A 28 -5.49 -14.76 21.45
N ARG A 29 -5.58 -14.87 20.12
CA ARG A 29 -5.84 -13.73 19.22
C ARG A 29 -7.22 -13.08 19.41
N ASP A 30 -8.20 -13.83 19.90
CA ASP A 30 -9.55 -13.31 20.18
C ASP A 30 -9.54 -12.23 21.30
N PHE A 31 -8.46 -12.17 22.08
CA PHE A 31 -8.29 -11.22 23.18
C PHE A 31 -7.19 -10.18 22.91
N VAL A 32 -6.94 -9.85 21.64
CA VAL A 32 -5.94 -8.85 21.22
C VAL A 32 -6.02 -7.52 21.99
N HIS A 33 -7.21 -7.05 22.32
CA HIS A 33 -7.45 -5.83 23.10
C HIS A 33 -6.90 -5.88 24.55
N LYS A 34 -6.51 -7.06 25.06
CA LYS A 34 -5.98 -7.24 26.42
C LYS A 34 -4.45 -7.23 26.48
N LEU A 35 -3.77 -7.17 25.34
CA LEU A 35 -2.30 -7.20 25.26
C LEU A 35 -1.68 -6.01 26.00
N GLY A 36 -2.37 -4.86 25.95
CA GLY A 36 -1.90 -3.60 26.50
C GLY A 36 -0.72 -3.01 25.74
N ILE A 37 -0.54 -1.70 25.81
CA ILE A 37 0.46 -0.96 25.04
C ILE A 37 1.68 -0.68 25.92
N SER A 38 2.87 -1.12 25.50
CA SER A 38 4.12 -0.72 26.16
C SER A 38 4.61 0.61 25.60
N VAL A 39 4.68 0.72 24.28
CA VAL A 39 5.06 1.93 23.54
C VAL A 39 4.19 2.07 22.30
N LEU A 40 3.80 3.30 21.98
CA LEU A 40 3.28 3.68 20.66
C LEU A 40 4.22 4.72 20.07
N ALA A 41 4.69 4.49 18.86
CA ALA A 41 5.41 5.50 18.08
C ALA A 41 4.54 5.99 16.93
N ALA A 42 4.71 7.26 16.57
CA ALA A 42 3.99 7.88 15.48
C ALA A 42 4.87 8.86 14.71
N TYR A 43 4.60 9.01 13.43
CA TYR A 43 5.09 10.08 12.57
C TYR A 43 3.90 10.88 12.06
N THR A 44 4.01 12.21 12.01
CA THR A 44 2.98 13.05 11.42
C THR A 44 3.47 13.81 10.20
N SER A 45 2.64 13.90 9.16
CA SER A 45 3.03 14.56 7.91
C SER A 45 3.02 16.09 7.99
N HIS A 46 2.21 16.67 8.88
CA HIS A 46 2.03 18.13 8.94
C HIS A 46 3.27 18.87 9.44
N ASP A 47 4.03 18.29 10.36
CA ASP A 47 5.26 18.86 10.91
C ASP A 47 6.52 18.01 10.64
N GLY A 48 6.35 16.78 10.13
CA GLY A 48 7.44 15.87 9.84
C GLY A 48 8.11 15.28 11.08
N SER A 49 7.45 15.31 12.23
CA SER A 49 8.00 14.88 13.52
C SER A 49 7.68 13.42 13.84
N TYR A 50 8.56 12.80 14.63
CA TYR A 50 8.30 11.54 15.30
C TYR A 50 7.93 11.79 16.76
N HIS A 51 6.95 11.03 17.25
CA HIS A 51 6.45 11.09 18.61
C HIS A 51 6.45 9.69 19.20
N VAL A 52 6.71 9.60 20.50
CA VAL A 52 6.73 8.34 21.22
C VAL A 52 5.92 8.53 22.49
N PHE A 53 5.02 7.60 22.75
CA PHE A 53 4.11 7.62 23.87
C PHE A 53 4.27 6.32 24.65
N GLU A 54 4.52 6.45 25.95
CA GLU A 54 4.22 5.35 26.86
C GLU A 54 2.72 5.28 27.14
N GLU A 55 2.26 4.18 27.72
CA GLU A 55 0.83 3.94 27.96
C GLU A 55 0.10 5.10 28.64
N HIS A 56 0.74 5.74 29.63
CA HIS A 56 0.16 6.86 30.38
C HIS A 56 0.04 8.16 29.56
N GLU A 57 0.68 8.21 28.39
CA GLU A 57 0.70 9.36 27.48
C GLU A 57 -0.23 9.20 26.27
N LEU A 58 -0.88 8.04 26.11
CA LEU A 58 -1.81 7.75 25.02
C LEU A 58 -2.96 8.77 24.86
N PRO A 59 -3.46 9.46 25.91
CA PRO A 59 -4.40 10.56 25.69
C PRO A 59 -3.86 11.66 24.76
N LYS A 60 -2.54 11.91 24.71
CA LYS A 60 -1.92 12.85 23.76
C LYS A 60 -1.98 12.32 22.32
N PHE A 61 -1.84 11.01 22.13
CA PHE A 61 -2.00 10.38 20.82
C PHE A 61 -3.45 10.42 20.35
N GLU A 62 -4.43 10.22 21.25
CA GLU A 62 -5.84 10.39 20.90
C GLU A 62 -6.13 11.79 20.34
N GLU A 63 -5.62 12.85 20.98
CA GLU A 63 -5.78 14.23 20.49
C GLU A 63 -5.10 14.43 19.11
N MET A 64 -3.97 13.77 18.87
CA MET A 64 -3.28 13.82 17.57
C MET A 64 -4.13 13.21 16.45
N ILE A 65 -4.71 12.03 16.68
CA ILE A 65 -5.48 11.33 15.63
C ILE A 65 -6.89 11.89 15.44
N LYS A 66 -7.43 12.69 16.36
CA LYS A 66 -8.69 13.42 16.15
C LYS A 66 -8.63 14.42 14.99
N ALA A 67 -7.44 14.91 14.67
CA ALA A 67 -7.20 15.86 13.58
C ALA A 67 -6.57 15.23 12.33
N THR A 68 -6.45 13.89 12.28
CA THR A 68 -5.83 13.20 11.14
C THR A 68 -6.85 12.94 10.03
N ASP A 69 -6.40 13.10 8.79
CA ASP A 69 -7.19 12.72 7.61
C ASP A 69 -7.03 11.22 7.29
N LEU A 70 -5.88 10.63 7.65
CA LEU A 70 -5.52 9.26 7.31
C LEU A 70 -4.56 8.64 8.34
N LEU A 71 -4.95 7.48 8.88
CA LEU A 71 -4.05 6.60 9.61
C LEU A 71 -3.38 5.60 8.66
N VAL A 72 -2.06 5.48 8.76
CA VAL A 72 -1.25 4.56 7.96
C VAL A 72 -0.49 3.63 8.88
N GLY A 73 -0.48 2.35 8.55
CA GLY A 73 0.38 1.40 9.25
C GLY A 73 0.42 0.03 8.58
N PHE A 74 1.01 -0.93 9.28
CA PHE A 74 1.21 -2.28 8.78
C PHE A 74 0.48 -3.29 9.65
N ASN A 75 -0.63 -3.84 9.15
CA ASN A 75 -1.56 -4.72 9.88
C ASN A 75 -2.34 -4.03 11.02
N ILE A 76 -2.53 -2.71 10.93
CA ILE A 76 -3.21 -1.90 11.94
C ILE A 76 -4.65 -2.32 12.20
N LYS A 77 -5.42 -2.69 11.17
CA LYS A 77 -6.83 -3.06 11.38
C LYS A 77 -6.97 -4.39 12.11
N GLY A 78 -6.02 -5.31 11.87
CA GLY A 78 -5.99 -6.64 12.47
C GLY A 78 -5.30 -6.70 13.83
N PHE A 79 -4.55 -5.68 14.22
CA PHE A 79 -3.73 -5.69 15.43
C PHE A 79 -3.82 -4.37 16.20
N ASP A 80 -3.19 -3.30 15.72
CA ASP A 80 -2.97 -2.07 16.46
C ASP A 80 -4.28 -1.38 16.87
N ILE A 81 -5.25 -1.29 15.96
CA ILE A 81 -6.54 -0.65 16.22
C ILE A 81 -7.31 -1.38 17.32
N PRO A 82 -7.49 -2.72 17.29
CA PRO A 82 -8.03 -3.47 18.43
C PRO A 82 -7.26 -3.30 19.74
N VAL A 83 -5.93 -3.18 19.71
CA VAL A 83 -5.10 -2.96 20.90
C VAL A 83 -5.29 -1.55 21.47
N LEU A 84 -5.40 -0.54 20.61
CA LEU A 84 -5.51 0.87 20.97
C LEU A 84 -6.91 1.28 21.40
N GLN A 85 -7.96 0.68 20.82
CA GLN A 85 -9.34 1.07 21.07
C GLN A 85 -9.74 1.21 22.56
N PRO A 86 -9.29 0.34 23.50
CA PRO A 86 -9.57 0.48 24.93
C PRO A 86 -8.98 1.75 25.58
N TYR A 87 -7.98 2.38 24.94
CA TYR A 87 -7.29 3.57 25.43
C TYR A 87 -7.86 4.86 24.87
N THR A 88 -8.85 4.78 23.97
CA THR A 88 -9.36 5.95 23.25
C THR A 88 -10.86 6.11 23.44
N SER A 89 -11.33 7.37 23.52
CA SER A 89 -12.77 7.66 23.61
C SER A 89 -13.51 7.65 22.25
N ILE A 90 -12.77 7.74 21.15
CA ILE A 90 -13.31 7.78 19.79
C ILE A 90 -13.39 6.39 19.16
N ASN A 91 -14.30 6.20 18.20
CA ASN A 91 -14.35 4.97 17.41
C ASN A 91 -13.26 5.03 16.33
N LEU A 92 -12.13 4.34 16.55
CA LEU A 92 -10.99 4.39 15.64
C LEU A 92 -11.34 3.88 14.24
N LYS A 93 -12.33 2.99 14.12
CA LYS A 93 -12.77 2.44 12.82
C LYS A 93 -13.45 3.46 11.91
N GLU A 94 -13.83 4.62 12.43
CA GLU A 94 -14.41 5.71 11.64
C GLU A 94 -13.34 6.61 11.02
N ILE A 95 -12.08 6.50 11.46
CA ILE A 95 -10.96 7.23 10.87
C ILE A 95 -10.53 6.53 9.57
N PRO A 96 -10.34 7.25 8.46
CA PRO A 96 -9.79 6.67 7.24
C PRO A 96 -8.45 5.98 7.52
N MET A 97 -8.29 4.77 6.97
CA MET A 97 -7.13 3.92 7.24
C MET A 97 -6.57 3.29 5.97
N LEU A 98 -5.25 3.38 5.83
CA LEU A 98 -4.45 2.57 4.92
C LEU A 98 -3.72 1.51 5.74
N ASP A 99 -4.15 0.26 5.58
CA ASP A 99 -3.45 -0.88 6.13
C ASP A 99 -2.68 -1.58 5.00
N MET A 100 -1.35 -1.44 5.01
CA MET A 100 -0.51 -2.00 3.95
C MET A 100 -0.63 -3.52 3.83
N MET A 101 -0.96 -4.21 4.93
CA MET A 101 -1.13 -5.65 4.91
C MET A 101 -2.35 -6.05 4.08
N ASP A 102 -3.45 -5.28 4.15
CA ASP A 102 -4.65 -5.52 3.34
C ASP A 102 -4.29 -5.42 1.85
N ASP A 103 -3.60 -4.34 1.45
CA ASP A 103 -3.22 -4.11 0.04
C ASP A 103 -2.25 -5.19 -0.47
N VAL A 104 -1.31 -5.63 0.37
CA VAL A 104 -0.41 -6.74 0.05
C VAL A 104 -1.20 -8.02 -0.16
N VAL A 105 -2.07 -8.39 0.79
CA VAL A 105 -2.89 -9.61 0.69
C VAL A 105 -3.80 -9.55 -0.53
N GLN A 106 -4.40 -8.39 -0.84
CA GLN A 106 -5.20 -8.19 -2.04
C GLN A 106 -4.36 -8.40 -3.31
N GLY A 107 -3.13 -7.88 -3.34
CA GLY A 107 -2.26 -7.93 -4.51
C GLY A 107 -1.61 -9.29 -4.79
N VAL A 108 -1.34 -10.11 -3.75
CA VAL A 108 -0.62 -11.39 -3.91
C VAL A 108 -1.32 -12.62 -3.34
N GLY A 109 -2.39 -12.44 -2.56
CA GLY A 109 -3.20 -13.52 -1.97
C GLY A 109 -2.67 -14.07 -0.65
N PHE A 110 -1.59 -13.51 -0.11
CA PHE A 110 -0.98 -13.94 1.15
C PHE A 110 -0.25 -12.79 1.84
N ARG A 111 0.06 -12.98 3.13
CA ARG A 111 0.78 -11.98 3.94
C ARG A 111 2.27 -12.01 3.63
N VAL A 112 2.86 -10.83 3.47
CA VAL A 112 4.32 -10.64 3.35
C VAL A 112 4.76 -9.79 4.54
N SER A 113 5.91 -10.10 5.17
CA SER A 113 6.39 -9.33 6.31
C SER A 113 6.87 -7.92 5.91
N LEU A 114 6.74 -6.96 6.83
CA LEU A 114 7.25 -5.60 6.64
C LEU A 114 8.75 -5.59 6.36
N ASP A 115 9.52 -6.45 7.03
CA ASP A 115 10.95 -6.61 6.78
C ASP A 115 11.27 -7.04 5.33
N ASN A 116 10.52 -7.99 4.77
CA ASN A 116 10.72 -8.41 3.38
C ASN A 116 10.38 -7.27 2.40
N LEU A 117 9.26 -6.58 2.63
CA LEU A 117 8.85 -5.43 1.83
C LEU A 117 9.89 -4.30 1.88
N ALA A 118 10.34 -3.95 3.08
CA ALA A 118 11.34 -2.91 3.31
C ALA A 118 12.68 -3.23 2.67
N ARG A 119 13.18 -4.47 2.86
CA ARG A 119 14.45 -4.90 2.25
C ARG A 119 14.39 -4.86 0.73
N THR A 120 13.31 -5.36 0.15
CA THR A 120 13.22 -5.50 -1.31
C THR A 120 12.86 -4.18 -1.99
N THR A 121 12.04 -3.36 -1.35
CA THR A 121 11.59 -2.08 -1.94
C THR A 121 12.60 -0.97 -1.69
N LEU A 122 13.16 -0.89 -0.48
CA LEU A 122 13.95 0.25 -0.02
C LEU A 122 15.44 -0.08 0.21
N ASN A 123 15.84 -1.36 0.11
CA ASN A 123 17.17 -1.84 0.52
C ASN A 123 17.49 -1.56 2.01
N ILE A 124 16.46 -1.52 2.86
CA ILE A 124 16.59 -1.31 4.31
C ILE A 124 16.36 -2.64 5.03
N SER A 125 17.29 -3.04 5.89
CA SER A 125 17.13 -4.23 6.75
C SER A 125 16.74 -3.82 8.18
N LYS A 126 15.79 -4.53 8.78
CA LYS A 126 15.50 -4.38 10.22
C LYS A 126 16.52 -5.13 11.07
N SER A 127 16.81 -4.58 12.26
CA SER A 127 17.76 -5.16 13.23
C SER A 127 17.12 -6.06 14.29
N ALA A 128 15.79 -6.05 14.46
CA ALA A 128 15.08 -6.81 15.51
C ALA A 128 13.66 -7.25 15.10
N ASP A 129 13.11 -8.21 15.84
CA ASP A 129 11.75 -8.79 15.72
C ASP A 129 10.90 -8.40 16.94
N GLY A 130 9.57 -8.37 16.82
CA GLY A 130 8.64 -7.95 17.88
C GLY A 130 8.70 -8.83 19.13
N LEU A 131 9.14 -10.09 19.01
CA LEU A 131 9.43 -10.94 20.18
C LEU A 131 10.53 -10.35 21.08
N GLN A 132 11.49 -9.64 20.48
CA GLN A 132 12.57 -8.98 21.22
C GLN A 132 12.07 -7.75 22.00
N ALA A 133 11.11 -7.01 21.45
CA ALA A 133 10.49 -5.86 22.10
C ALA A 133 9.74 -6.27 23.38
N LEU A 134 8.98 -7.37 23.34
CA LEU A 134 8.35 -7.96 24.52
C LEU A 134 9.37 -8.34 25.61
N GLN A 135 10.51 -8.92 25.21
CA GLN A 135 11.56 -9.27 26.16
C GLN A 135 12.18 -8.01 26.79
N TRP A 136 12.51 -6.98 26.00
CA TRP A 136 13.03 -5.72 26.53
C TRP A 136 12.07 -5.06 27.50
N PHE A 137 10.76 -5.07 27.19
CA PHE A 137 9.75 -4.55 28.11
C PHE A 137 9.74 -5.30 29.45
N ARG A 138 9.79 -6.65 29.43
CA ARG A 138 9.88 -7.48 30.65
C ARG A 138 11.16 -7.22 31.45
N GLU A 139 12.26 -6.88 30.78
CA GLU A 139 13.54 -6.52 31.39
C GLU A 139 13.61 -5.06 31.89
N GLY A 140 12.55 -4.25 31.68
CA GLY A 140 12.54 -2.82 32.01
C GLY A 140 13.36 -1.93 31.07
N ARG A 141 13.79 -2.48 29.92
CA ARG A 141 14.60 -1.84 28.89
C ARG A 141 13.73 -1.02 27.94
N ILE A 142 13.06 -0.01 28.50
CA ILE A 142 12.03 0.75 27.78
C ILE A 142 12.59 1.56 26.60
N GLN A 143 13.84 2.01 26.69
CA GLN A 143 14.44 2.81 25.61
C GLN A 143 14.61 1.98 24.35
N GLU A 144 15.00 0.71 24.47
CA GLU A 144 15.12 -0.21 23.33
C GLU A 144 13.77 -0.50 22.66
N VAL A 145 12.69 -0.59 23.45
CA VAL A 145 11.33 -0.72 22.90
C VAL A 145 10.94 0.53 22.13
N LYS A 146 11.26 1.73 22.66
CA LYS A 146 11.01 3.01 21.99
C LYS A 146 11.78 3.13 20.67
N ASP A 147 13.08 2.83 20.70
CA ASP A 147 13.94 2.92 19.52
C ASP A 147 13.48 1.95 18.43
N TYR A 148 13.07 0.74 18.82
CA TYR A 148 12.51 -0.25 17.89
C TYR A 148 11.18 0.21 17.26
N CYS A 149 10.23 0.66 18.07
CA CYS A 149 8.93 1.12 17.59
C CYS A 149 9.07 2.33 16.65
N VAL A 150 9.96 3.29 16.95
CA VAL A 150 10.28 4.42 16.05
C VAL A 150 10.88 3.93 14.74
N GLN A 151 11.77 2.94 14.78
CA GLN A 151 12.35 2.36 13.57
C GLN A 151 11.30 1.69 12.69
N ASP A 152 10.32 1.01 13.28
CA ASP A 152 9.21 0.38 12.57
C ASP A 152 8.28 1.41 11.92
N VAL A 153 7.97 2.51 12.62
CA VAL A 153 7.26 3.66 12.05
C VAL A 153 8.03 4.29 10.89
N LYS A 154 9.35 4.48 11.03
CA LYS A 154 10.18 5.04 9.97
C LYS A 154 10.15 4.18 8.71
N VAL A 155 10.35 2.87 8.85
CA VAL A 155 10.28 1.92 7.72
C VAL A 155 8.91 1.94 7.07
N THR A 156 7.85 1.94 7.87
CA THR A 156 6.46 2.01 7.37
C THR A 156 6.21 3.32 6.62
N LYS A 157 6.66 4.46 7.15
CA LYS A 157 6.56 5.77 6.50
C LYS A 157 7.31 5.81 5.18
N GLU A 158 8.55 5.30 5.14
CA GLU A 158 9.35 5.28 3.92
C GLU A 158 8.75 4.36 2.85
N LEU A 159 8.18 3.21 3.27
CA LEU A 159 7.48 2.32 2.36
C LEU A 159 6.21 2.96 1.81
N TYR A 160 5.42 3.62 2.66
CA TYR A 160 4.23 4.39 2.26
C TYR A 160 4.60 5.45 1.20
N GLN A 161 5.63 6.24 1.46
CA GLN A 161 6.09 7.27 0.54
C GLN A 161 6.56 6.69 -0.80
N TYR A 162 7.33 5.59 -0.76
CA TYR A 162 7.75 4.90 -1.98
C TYR A 162 6.54 4.45 -2.80
N GLY A 163 5.58 3.75 -2.18
CA GLY A 163 4.40 3.26 -2.89
C GLY A 163 3.49 4.39 -3.39
N LYS A 164 3.40 5.51 -2.65
CA LYS A 164 2.67 6.72 -3.05
C LYS A 164 3.25 7.33 -4.33
N GLU A 165 4.57 7.38 -4.44
CA GLU A 165 5.28 7.93 -5.60
C GLU A 165 5.36 6.95 -6.79
N HIS A 166 5.68 5.68 -6.51
CA HIS A 166 6.01 4.69 -7.53
C HIS A 166 4.83 3.83 -7.95
N GLY A 167 3.73 3.83 -7.20
CA GLY A 167 2.53 3.02 -7.48
C GLY A 167 2.74 1.51 -7.33
N HIS A 168 3.86 1.09 -6.74
CA HIS A 168 4.13 -0.30 -6.43
C HIS A 168 5.10 -0.42 -5.24
N ILE A 169 5.11 -1.59 -4.61
CA ILE A 169 6.14 -2.04 -3.67
C ILE A 169 6.62 -3.43 -4.11
N LYS A 170 7.72 -3.92 -3.51
CA LYS A 170 8.35 -5.18 -3.91
C LYS A 170 8.58 -6.11 -2.73
N PHE A 171 8.61 -7.40 -3.01
CA PHE A 171 9.05 -8.42 -2.06
C PHE A 171 9.78 -9.55 -2.79
N VAL A 172 10.65 -10.26 -2.09
CA VAL A 172 11.25 -11.50 -2.60
C VAL A 172 10.29 -12.65 -2.32
N SER A 173 9.90 -13.35 -3.40
CA SER A 173 9.13 -14.58 -3.33
C SER A 173 10.04 -15.79 -3.32
N ARG A 174 9.83 -16.69 -2.36
CA ARG A 174 10.54 -17.98 -2.29
C ARG A 174 10.16 -18.88 -3.46
N ASP A 175 8.87 -18.91 -3.82
CA ASP A 175 8.34 -19.79 -4.86
C ASP A 175 8.71 -19.32 -6.27
N ALA A 176 8.72 -18.01 -6.50
CA ALA A 176 9.07 -17.44 -7.80
C ALA A 176 10.58 -17.22 -7.98
N MET A 177 11.39 -17.52 -6.95
CA MET A 177 12.84 -17.31 -6.91
C MET A 177 13.27 -15.93 -7.41
N GLY A 178 12.60 -14.87 -6.95
CA GLY A 178 12.90 -13.51 -7.39
C GLY A 178 12.00 -12.44 -6.77
N GLU A 179 12.27 -11.19 -7.14
CA GLU A 179 11.48 -10.03 -6.75
C GLU A 179 10.15 -10.00 -7.51
N ILE A 180 9.08 -9.72 -6.77
CA ILE A 180 7.74 -9.52 -7.29
C ILE A 180 7.26 -8.12 -6.93
N SER A 181 6.75 -7.39 -7.91
CA SER A 181 6.10 -6.09 -7.70
C SER A 181 4.60 -6.23 -7.44
N ILE A 182 4.15 -5.56 -6.39
CA ILE A 182 2.76 -5.45 -5.95
C ILE A 182 2.27 -4.04 -6.31
N PRO A 183 1.26 -3.89 -7.19
CA PRO A 183 0.69 -2.57 -7.46
C PRO A 183 0.00 -2.03 -6.20
N VAL A 184 0.21 -0.76 -5.89
CA VAL A 184 -0.45 -0.07 -4.78
C VAL A 184 -0.99 1.27 -5.26
N ARG A 185 -2.11 1.71 -4.68
CA ARG A 185 -2.81 2.95 -5.09
C ARG A 185 -2.86 3.95 -3.94
N TRP A 186 -1.69 4.28 -3.41
CA TRP A 186 -1.54 5.15 -2.23
C TRP A 186 -1.43 6.63 -2.58
N GLY A 187 -1.15 6.96 -3.84
CA GLY A 187 -1.09 8.33 -4.36
C GLY A 187 -2.39 8.78 -5.02
N GLU A 188 -2.68 10.08 -4.96
CA GLU A 188 -3.83 10.72 -5.60
C GLU A 188 -3.85 10.52 -7.12
N ASP A 189 -2.68 10.39 -7.73
CA ASP A 189 -2.51 10.14 -9.15
C ASP A 189 -3.19 8.85 -9.65
N PHE A 190 -3.55 7.93 -8.76
CA PHE A 190 -4.14 6.63 -9.10
C PHE A 190 -5.68 6.60 -9.01
N GLN A 191 -6.32 7.76 -8.86
CA GLN A 191 -7.77 7.86 -8.82
C GLN A 191 -8.40 7.71 -10.22
N GLY A 192 -9.52 6.98 -10.29
CA GLY A 192 -10.34 6.82 -11.49
C GLY A 192 -10.75 5.38 -11.77
N ASP A 193 -11.84 5.22 -12.51
CA ASP A 193 -12.35 3.90 -12.89
C ASP A 193 -11.63 3.39 -14.15
N VAL A 194 -10.52 2.69 -13.92
CA VAL A 194 -9.72 2.05 -14.99
C VAL A 194 -10.60 1.18 -15.89
N PHE A 195 -11.52 0.40 -15.31
CA PHE A 195 -12.36 -0.52 -16.07
C PHE A 195 -13.26 0.24 -17.05
N GLN A 196 -13.89 1.34 -16.62
CA GLN A 196 -14.73 2.15 -17.50
C GLN A 196 -13.94 2.84 -18.61
N VAL A 197 -12.72 3.28 -18.33
CA VAL A 197 -11.85 3.84 -19.38
C VAL A 197 -11.52 2.77 -20.43
N LEU A 198 -11.14 1.56 -20.00
CA LEU A 198 -10.85 0.44 -20.91
C LEU A 198 -12.09 0.06 -21.73
N LYS A 199 -13.25 -0.03 -21.08
CA LYS A 199 -14.53 -0.36 -21.72
C LYS A 199 -14.90 0.66 -22.80
N SER A 200 -14.87 1.95 -22.46
CA SER A 200 -15.20 3.01 -23.41
C SER A 200 -14.20 3.09 -24.57
N ALA A 201 -12.92 2.80 -24.34
CA ALA A 201 -11.90 2.73 -25.38
C ALA A 201 -12.14 1.56 -26.36
N LEU A 202 -12.53 0.39 -25.84
CA LEU A 202 -12.92 -0.76 -26.66
C LEU A 202 -14.17 -0.45 -27.51
N GLU A 203 -15.22 0.11 -26.91
CA GLU A 203 -16.49 0.45 -27.59
C GLU A 203 -16.29 1.48 -28.71
N SER A 204 -15.41 2.46 -28.49
CA SER A 204 -15.11 3.53 -29.45
C SER A 204 -13.94 3.23 -30.38
N ARG A 205 -13.36 2.02 -30.33
CA ARG A 205 -12.20 1.60 -31.14
C ARG A 205 -11.01 2.56 -31.06
N LYS A 206 -10.79 3.12 -29.88
CA LYS A 206 -9.66 4.00 -29.58
C LYS A 206 -8.58 3.28 -28.79
N SER A 207 -7.32 3.43 -29.18
CA SER A 207 -6.20 2.90 -28.39
C SER A 207 -6.19 3.53 -26.99
N VAL A 208 -5.69 2.79 -26.01
CA VAL A 208 -5.57 3.23 -24.62
C VAL A 208 -4.10 3.27 -24.20
N GLU A 209 -3.71 4.30 -23.46
CA GLU A 209 -2.47 4.30 -22.68
C GLU A 209 -2.77 3.76 -21.29
N ILE A 210 -2.11 2.67 -20.91
CA ILE A 210 -2.19 2.09 -19.56
C ILE A 210 -0.87 2.28 -18.83
N ASP A 211 -0.94 2.75 -17.60
CA ASP A 211 0.18 2.76 -16.66
C ASP A 211 0.19 1.43 -15.91
N TYR A 212 1.15 0.56 -16.23
CA TYR A 212 1.10 -0.85 -15.87
C TYR A 212 2.28 -1.27 -15.00
N VAL A 213 1.98 -1.91 -13.85
CA VAL A 213 2.99 -2.53 -12.99
C VAL A 213 3.22 -3.97 -13.46
N THR A 214 4.38 -4.22 -14.05
CA THR A 214 4.88 -5.55 -14.42
C THR A 214 5.21 -6.36 -13.17
N LYS A 215 4.78 -7.63 -13.11
CA LYS A 215 4.99 -8.50 -11.93
C LYS A 215 6.47 -8.74 -11.65
N ASN A 216 7.17 -9.26 -12.66
CA ASN A 216 8.60 -9.54 -12.59
C ASN A 216 9.24 -8.90 -13.84
N PRO A 217 9.75 -7.67 -13.77
CA PRO A 217 10.49 -7.09 -14.89
C PRO A 217 11.75 -7.92 -15.15
N GLN A 218 12.06 -8.17 -16.42
CA GLN A 218 13.35 -8.77 -16.79
C GLN A 218 14.48 -7.74 -16.66
N ASP A 219 15.68 -8.20 -16.33
CA ASP A 219 16.93 -7.44 -16.30
C ASP A 219 16.95 -6.19 -15.39
N GLY A 220 16.16 -6.19 -14.31
CA GLY A 220 16.13 -5.07 -13.37
C GLY A 220 15.51 -3.78 -13.92
N GLY A 221 14.78 -3.86 -15.03
CA GLY A 221 14.05 -2.72 -15.60
C GLY A 221 12.92 -2.21 -14.69
N ASP A 222 12.43 -1.00 -14.96
CA ASP A 222 11.34 -0.40 -14.20
C ASP A 222 10.10 -1.32 -14.21
N SER A 223 9.60 -1.59 -13.00
CA SER A 223 8.40 -2.40 -12.81
C SER A 223 7.18 -1.66 -13.36
N ARG A 224 7.18 -0.34 -13.37
CA ARG A 224 6.10 0.49 -13.91
C ARG A 224 6.45 0.98 -15.32
N ASN A 225 5.49 0.95 -16.24
CA ASN A 225 5.67 1.51 -17.57
C ASN A 225 4.32 1.81 -18.23
N THR A 226 4.31 2.88 -19.03
CA THR A 226 3.17 3.22 -19.88
C THR A 226 3.18 2.36 -21.14
N ARG A 227 2.01 1.83 -21.51
CA ARG A 227 1.81 1.01 -22.71
C ARG A 227 0.65 1.54 -23.52
N LEU A 228 0.88 1.75 -24.81
CA LEU A 228 -0.19 1.95 -25.78
C LEU A 228 -0.74 0.58 -26.19
N VAL A 229 -2.05 0.39 -26.05
CA VAL A 229 -2.75 -0.88 -26.28
C VAL A 229 -3.99 -0.67 -27.14
N ASP A 230 -4.11 -1.49 -28.19
CA ASP A 230 -5.33 -1.62 -28.98
C ASP A 230 -6.14 -2.79 -28.41
N ILE A 231 -7.28 -2.51 -27.76
CA ILE A 231 -8.03 -3.51 -26.98
C ILE A 231 -8.90 -4.37 -27.90
N TYR A 232 -8.84 -5.68 -27.76
CA TYR A 232 -9.62 -6.62 -28.56
C TYR A 232 -10.67 -7.36 -27.73
N ALA A 233 -10.37 -7.59 -26.45
CA ALA A 233 -11.28 -8.19 -25.48
C ALA A 233 -11.08 -7.56 -24.10
N LEU A 234 -12.16 -7.50 -23.33
CA LEU A 234 -12.18 -7.00 -21.95
C LEU A 234 -13.14 -7.85 -21.14
N ASP A 235 -12.65 -8.41 -20.05
CA ASP A 235 -13.45 -9.06 -19.01
C ASP A 235 -13.22 -8.38 -17.66
N ALA A 236 -13.84 -8.89 -16.59
CA ALA A 236 -13.78 -8.30 -15.26
C ALA A 236 -12.36 -8.23 -14.64
N ALA A 237 -11.44 -9.09 -15.05
CA ALA A 237 -10.10 -9.24 -14.49
C ALA A 237 -8.98 -8.88 -15.48
N THR A 238 -9.23 -8.99 -16.78
CA THR A 238 -8.20 -8.85 -17.81
C THR A 238 -8.65 -8.02 -19.00
N VAL A 239 -7.66 -7.38 -19.62
CA VAL A 239 -7.79 -6.73 -20.92
C VAL A 239 -6.77 -7.35 -21.88
N GLU A 240 -7.26 -7.78 -23.04
CA GLU A 240 -6.44 -8.35 -24.10
C GLU A 240 -6.33 -7.37 -25.25
N GLY A 241 -5.13 -7.23 -25.80
CA GLY A 241 -4.90 -6.30 -26.90
C GLY A 241 -3.51 -6.35 -27.47
N TYR A 242 -3.31 -5.65 -28.58
CA TYR A 242 -1.99 -5.48 -29.17
C TYR A 242 -1.22 -4.40 -28.43
N CYS A 243 -0.08 -4.81 -27.86
CA CYS A 243 0.81 -3.91 -27.12
C CYS A 243 1.87 -3.36 -28.06
N HIS A 244 1.82 -2.05 -28.34
CA HIS A 244 2.77 -1.39 -29.25
C HIS A 244 4.20 -1.43 -28.73
N LEU A 245 4.40 -1.33 -27.41
CA LEU A 245 5.73 -1.45 -26.78
C LEU A 245 6.35 -2.84 -26.98
N ARG A 246 5.54 -3.90 -26.97
CA ARG A 246 6.00 -5.30 -27.10
C ARG A 246 5.78 -5.89 -28.50
N ARG A 247 5.21 -5.10 -29.42
CA ARG A 247 4.90 -5.47 -30.80
C ARG A 247 4.19 -6.83 -30.91
N GLY A 248 3.13 -7.00 -30.14
CA GLY A 248 2.36 -8.25 -30.15
C GLY A 248 1.20 -8.28 -29.16
N ASN A 249 0.34 -9.29 -29.32
CA ASN A 249 -0.82 -9.50 -28.48
C ASN A 249 -0.40 -9.87 -27.05
N ARG A 250 -1.06 -9.25 -26.07
CA ARG A 250 -0.80 -9.45 -24.64
C ARG A 250 -2.10 -9.44 -23.86
N VAL A 251 -2.07 -10.12 -22.74
CA VAL A 251 -3.09 -10.08 -21.69
C VAL A 251 -2.52 -9.25 -20.54
N PHE A 252 -3.28 -8.24 -20.11
CA PHE A 252 -2.97 -7.40 -18.97
C PHE A 252 -3.98 -7.66 -17.87
N LYS A 253 -3.50 -7.80 -16.63
CA LYS A 253 -4.42 -7.87 -15.49
C LYS A 253 -4.84 -6.47 -15.08
N ILE A 254 -6.13 -6.25 -14.90
CA ILE A 254 -6.70 -4.93 -14.61
C ILE A 254 -6.27 -4.41 -13.24
N ASP A 255 -6.15 -5.30 -12.25
CA ASP A 255 -5.64 -4.99 -10.91
C ASP A 255 -4.21 -4.40 -10.91
N ARG A 256 -3.43 -4.64 -11.97
CA ARG A 256 -2.07 -4.12 -12.18
C ARG A 256 -1.99 -2.86 -13.05
N ILE A 257 -3.13 -2.36 -13.55
CA ILE A 257 -3.22 -1.07 -14.23
C ILE A 257 -3.49 0.00 -13.18
N LEU A 258 -2.54 0.92 -13.00
CA LEU A 258 -2.67 2.03 -12.05
C LEU A 258 -3.56 3.14 -12.61
N ARG A 259 -3.42 3.41 -13.92
CA ARG A 259 -4.17 4.43 -14.65
C ARG A 259 -4.42 3.95 -16.07
N ALA A 260 -5.53 4.41 -16.65
CA ALA A 260 -5.80 4.25 -18.07
C ALA A 260 -6.24 5.60 -18.64
N LYS A 261 -5.82 5.89 -19.87
CA LYS A 261 -6.21 7.09 -20.61
C LYS A 261 -6.51 6.71 -22.06
N ARG A 262 -7.75 6.95 -22.48
CA ARG A 262 -8.13 6.80 -23.89
C ARG A 262 -7.37 7.82 -24.74
N THR A 263 -6.86 7.37 -25.88
CA THR A 263 -6.20 8.24 -26.87
C THR A 263 -7.18 8.64 -27.98
N ASN A 264 -6.71 9.44 -28.93
CA ASN A 264 -7.46 9.73 -30.15
C ASN A 264 -7.16 8.76 -31.29
N ASN A 265 -6.22 7.83 -31.10
CA ASN A 265 -5.77 6.90 -32.14
C ASN A 265 -6.86 5.85 -32.39
N ASP A 266 -7.30 5.73 -33.63
CA ASP A 266 -8.20 4.67 -34.07
C ASP A 266 -7.40 3.41 -34.41
N TYR A 267 -8.00 2.25 -34.16
CA TYR A 267 -7.51 0.96 -34.68
C TYR A 267 -8.69 0.14 -35.20
N GLN A 268 -8.38 -0.85 -36.03
CA GLN A 268 -9.37 -1.81 -36.55
C GLN A 268 -9.06 -3.22 -36.01
N LEU A 269 -10.09 -3.99 -35.71
CA LEU A 269 -9.92 -5.41 -35.43
C LEU A 269 -9.81 -6.20 -36.73
N HIS A 270 -9.11 -7.33 -36.70
CA HIS A 270 -9.07 -8.26 -37.84
C HIS A 270 -10.47 -8.73 -38.28
N SER A 271 -11.42 -8.83 -37.35
CA SER A 271 -12.84 -9.14 -37.63
C SER A 271 -13.53 -8.07 -38.47
N ASP A 272 -13.14 -6.80 -38.30
CA ASP A 272 -13.78 -5.66 -38.98
C ASP A 272 -13.33 -5.58 -40.46
N VAL A 273 -12.15 -6.13 -40.77
CA VAL A 273 -11.64 -6.21 -42.15
C VAL A 273 -12.36 -7.29 -42.96
N GLN A 274 -12.82 -8.37 -42.33
CA GLN A 274 -13.54 -9.46 -43.02
C GLN A 274 -14.99 -9.08 -43.36
N SER A 275 -15.65 -8.22 -42.57
CA SER A 275 -17.01 -7.74 -42.84
C SER A 275 -17.06 -6.64 -43.91
N THR A 276 -15.93 -6.01 -44.22
CA THR A 276 -15.84 -4.96 -45.26
C THR A 276 -15.62 -5.55 -46.67
N LEU A 277 -15.35 -6.85 -46.77
CA LEU A 277 -15.09 -7.59 -48.02
C LEU A 277 -16.29 -8.44 -48.50
N LEU A 278 -17.47 -8.25 -47.91
CA LEU A 278 -18.75 -8.85 -48.29
C LEU A 278 -19.76 -7.75 -48.67
#